data_AF-A0A950K8E3-F1
#
_entry.id   AF-A0A950K8E3-F1
#
_cell.length_a   1.000
_cell.length_b   1.000
_cell.length_c   1.000
_cell.angle_alpha   90.00
_cell.angle_beta   90.00
_cell.angle_gamma   90.00
#
_symmetry.space_group_name_H-M   'P 1'
#
loop_
_entity.id
_entity.type
_entity.pdbx_description
1 polymer ?
#
loop_
_entity_poly.entity_id
_entity_poly.type
_entity_poly.pdbx_seq_one_letter_code
_entity_poly.pdbx_strand_id
1 'polypeptide(L)'
;MITPAYVRTMAAYNAEMNRRLYGAALRLTDAERRAPHGAFWSSIHGTLGHILWGDHQWMSRFDGWPKPPLPIKQSAAFIEDFAELSTAREKADADISRWAAKVDDEWLDIDLTWFSGAAQREITAPKRLLITHFFNHQTHHRGQAHAMLTAAGQDTGDTDLFLVVPQMIA
;
A
#
# COMPACT_ATOMS: atom_id res chain seq x y z
N MET A 1 6.15 -11.87 16.96
CA MET A 1 6.88 -12.36 15.77
C MET A 1 5.94 -12.30 14.57
N ILE A 2 6.46 -11.97 13.39
CA ILE A 2 5.69 -11.86 12.15
C ILE A 2 5.45 -13.26 11.60
N THR A 3 4.22 -13.77 11.59
CA THR A 3 3.86 -15.14 11.16
C THR A 3 3.09 -15.13 9.83
N PRO A 4 2.89 -16.28 9.17
CA PRO A 4 1.99 -16.38 8.01
C PRO A 4 0.58 -15.82 8.28
N ALA A 5 0.04 -16.04 9.48
CA ALA A 5 -1.25 -15.51 9.89
C ALA A 5 -1.25 -13.98 9.99
N TYR A 6 -0.16 -13.38 10.49
CA TYR A 6 0.03 -11.93 10.49
C TYR A 6 0.01 -11.38 9.05
N VAL A 7 0.74 -12.00 8.11
CA VAL A 7 0.80 -11.53 6.72
C VAL A 7 -0.59 -11.52 6.09
N ARG A 8 -1.37 -12.60 6.28
CA ARG A 8 -2.76 -12.69 5.79
C ARG A 8 -3.67 -11.64 6.42
N THR A 9 -3.55 -11.42 7.73
CA THR A 9 -4.34 -10.41 8.45
C THR A 9 -4.05 -9.00 7.92
N MET A 10 -2.76 -8.66 7.76
CA MET A 10 -2.37 -7.36 7.25
C MET A 10 -2.73 -7.18 5.77
N ALA A 11 -2.69 -8.23 4.95
CA ALA A 11 -3.18 -8.18 3.58
C ALA A 11 -4.69 -7.92 3.49
N ALA A 12 -5.49 -8.60 4.31
CA ALA A 12 -6.94 -8.39 4.38
C ALA A 12 -7.27 -6.95 4.85
N TYR A 13 -6.61 -6.49 5.90
CA TYR A 13 -6.71 -5.10 6.36
C TYR A 13 -6.30 -4.11 5.27
N ASN A 14 -5.22 -4.42 4.55
CA ASN A 14 -4.73 -3.55 3.49
C ASN A 14 -5.77 -3.37 2.39
N ALA A 15 -6.32 -4.48 1.89
CA ALA A 15 -7.33 -4.49 0.84
C ALA A 15 -8.60 -3.74 1.22
N GLU A 16 -9.13 -3.97 2.42
CA GLU A 16 -10.38 -3.33 2.85
C GLU A 16 -10.19 -1.82 3.04
N MET A 17 -9.09 -1.39 3.67
CA MET A 17 -8.81 0.04 3.81
C MET A 17 -8.58 0.72 2.46
N ASN A 18 -7.89 0.07 1.51
CA ASN A 18 -7.74 0.61 0.16
C ASN A 18 -9.09 0.77 -0.53
N ARG A 19 -9.97 -0.24 -0.45
CA ARG A 19 -11.33 -0.17 -1.00
C ARG A 19 -12.11 1.03 -0.45
N ARG A 20 -12.05 1.27 0.87
CA ARG A 20 -12.71 2.43 1.52
C ARG A 20 -12.13 3.76 1.06
N LEU A 21 -10.81 3.90 1.05
CA LEU A 21 -10.12 5.13 0.64
C LEU A 21 -10.39 5.48 -0.83
N TYR A 22 -10.30 4.50 -1.73
CA TYR A 22 -10.58 4.71 -3.15
C TYR A 22 -12.07 5.00 -3.38
N GLY A 23 -12.97 4.31 -2.68
CA GLY A 23 -14.41 4.61 -2.69
C GLY A 23 -14.73 6.03 -2.23
N ALA A 24 -13.98 6.57 -1.26
CA ALA A 24 -14.10 7.95 -0.83
C ALA A 24 -13.53 8.94 -1.85
N ALA A 25 -12.37 8.66 -2.40
CA ALA A 25 -11.75 9.48 -3.43
C ALA A 25 -12.58 9.55 -4.73
N LEU A 26 -13.35 8.50 -5.08
CA LEU A 26 -14.28 8.49 -6.21
C LEU A 26 -15.40 9.54 -6.11
N ARG A 27 -15.74 10.00 -4.89
CA ARG A 27 -16.79 11.00 -4.67
C ARG A 27 -16.32 12.44 -4.85
N LEU A 28 -15.01 12.64 -5.00
CA LEU A 28 -14.41 13.93 -5.33
C LEU A 28 -14.34 14.12 -6.84
N THR A 29 -14.23 15.37 -7.29
CA THR A 29 -13.81 15.70 -8.65
C THR A 29 -12.31 15.41 -8.83
N ASP A 30 -11.86 15.37 -10.09
CA ASP A 30 -10.43 15.22 -10.38
C ASP A 30 -9.61 16.40 -9.82
N ALA A 31 -10.13 17.62 -9.98
CA ALA A 31 -9.52 18.83 -9.44
C ALA A 31 -9.33 18.76 -7.91
N GLU A 32 -10.34 18.28 -7.18
CA GLU A 32 -10.26 18.09 -5.72
C GLU A 32 -9.25 16.99 -5.34
N ARG A 33 -9.24 15.85 -6.03
CA ARG A 33 -8.25 14.78 -5.76
C ARG A 33 -6.81 15.23 -5.98
N ARG A 34 -6.59 16.14 -6.93
CA ARG A 34 -5.26 16.64 -7.31
C ARG A 34 -4.84 17.90 -6.57
N ALA A 35 -5.74 18.52 -5.80
CA ALA A 35 -5.43 19.71 -5.03
C ALA A 35 -4.31 19.46 -4.00
N PRO A 36 -3.45 20.45 -3.74
CA PRO A 36 -2.40 20.33 -2.72
C PRO A 36 -3.00 20.40 -1.31
N HIS A 37 -2.60 19.46 -0.46
CA HIS A 37 -3.05 19.31 0.93
C HIS A 37 -1.89 19.19 1.93
N GLY A 38 -0.66 19.50 1.51
CA GLY A 38 0.52 19.50 2.39
C GLY A 38 1.06 18.12 2.78
N ALA A 39 0.52 17.05 2.20
CA ALA A 39 1.14 15.72 2.29
C ALA A 39 2.44 15.67 1.46
N PHE A 40 3.31 14.70 1.74
CA PHE A 40 4.60 14.59 1.06
C PHE A 40 4.48 14.36 -0.45
N TRP A 41 3.42 13.71 -0.93
CA TRP A 41 3.07 13.56 -2.36
C TRP A 41 2.05 14.60 -2.82
N SER A 42 1.96 15.72 -2.10
CA SER A 42 1.11 16.89 -2.32
C SER A 42 -0.39 16.65 -2.19
N SER A 43 -0.95 15.65 -2.89
CA SER A 43 -2.40 15.48 -3.09
C SER A 43 -2.88 14.07 -2.78
N ILE A 44 -4.21 13.89 -2.72
CA ILE A 44 -4.84 12.56 -2.55
C ILE A 44 -4.41 11.64 -3.70
N HIS A 45 -4.52 12.11 -4.94
CA HIS A 45 -4.12 11.33 -6.12
C HIS A 45 -2.64 10.94 -6.05
N GLY A 46 -1.76 11.89 -5.74
CA GLY A 46 -0.33 11.65 -5.66
C GLY A 46 0.03 10.63 -4.57
N THR A 47 -0.60 10.71 -3.41
CA THR A 47 -0.38 9.74 -2.32
C THR A 47 -0.89 8.34 -2.70
N LEU A 48 -2.07 8.22 -3.30
CA LEU A 48 -2.60 6.92 -3.76
C LEU A 48 -1.73 6.29 -4.86
N GLY A 49 -1.28 7.10 -5.82
CA GLY A 49 -0.32 6.69 -6.85
C GLY A 49 0.99 6.18 -6.26
N HIS A 50 1.52 6.88 -5.26
CA HIS A 50 2.74 6.47 -4.57
C HIS A 50 2.61 5.15 -3.81
N ILE A 51 1.48 4.94 -3.12
CA ILE A 51 1.24 3.68 -2.41
C ILE A 51 1.29 2.51 -3.40
N LEU A 52 0.57 2.62 -4.52
CA LEU A 52 0.57 1.56 -5.54
C LEU A 52 1.96 1.37 -6.18
N TRP A 53 2.69 2.46 -6.44
CA TRP A 53 4.07 2.38 -6.92
C TRP A 53 4.97 1.62 -5.92
N GLY A 54 4.83 1.92 -4.63
CA GLY A 54 5.56 1.27 -3.54
C GLY A 54 5.25 -0.22 -3.45
N ASP A 55 3.99 -0.60 -3.66
CA ASP A 55 3.56 -1.99 -3.73
C ASP A 55 4.23 -2.73 -4.87
N HIS A 56 4.21 -2.19 -6.09
CA HIS A 56 4.95 -2.78 -7.21
C HIS A 56 6.45 -2.90 -6.92
N GLN A 57 7.02 -1.89 -6.28
CA GLN A 57 8.44 -1.90 -5.95
C GLN A 57 8.79 -3.02 -4.96
N TRP A 58 8.00 -3.24 -3.90
CA TRP A 58 8.23 -4.33 -2.94
C TRP A 58 7.85 -5.71 -3.50
N MET A 59 6.70 -5.82 -4.18
CA MET A 59 6.24 -7.07 -4.75
C MET A 59 7.13 -7.59 -5.89
N SER A 60 7.86 -6.71 -6.58
CA SER A 60 8.92 -7.15 -7.52
C SER A 60 10.04 -7.95 -6.84
N ARG A 61 10.21 -7.79 -5.53
CA ARG A 61 11.20 -8.52 -4.72
C ARG A 61 10.59 -9.73 -4.02
N PHE A 62 9.33 -9.63 -3.59
CA PHE A 62 8.68 -10.68 -2.82
C PHE A 62 8.05 -11.79 -3.68
N ASP A 63 7.49 -11.42 -4.83
CA ASP A 63 6.64 -12.31 -5.66
C ASP A 63 6.91 -12.13 -7.17
N GLY A 64 8.01 -11.47 -7.53
CA GLY A 64 8.47 -11.34 -8.93
C GLY A 64 7.59 -10.46 -9.82
N TRP A 65 6.81 -9.53 -9.25
CA TRP A 65 6.05 -8.58 -10.06
C TRP A 65 6.95 -7.71 -10.94
N PRO A 66 6.44 -7.13 -12.05
CA PRO A 66 7.16 -6.11 -12.79
C PRO A 66 7.54 -4.94 -11.88
N LYS A 67 8.82 -4.54 -11.93
CA LYS A 67 9.28 -3.31 -11.26
C LYS A 67 8.52 -2.11 -11.84
N PRO A 68 8.15 -1.12 -11.02
CA PRO A 68 7.53 0.08 -11.55
C PRO A 68 8.55 0.82 -12.43
N PRO A 69 8.14 1.35 -13.59
CA PRO A 69 9.05 1.95 -14.57
C PRO A 69 9.55 3.34 -14.16
N LEU A 70 8.88 3.98 -13.20
CA LEU A 70 9.22 5.33 -12.74
C LEU A 70 10.14 5.30 -11.51
N PRO A 71 11.06 6.27 -11.37
CA PRO A 71 11.81 6.45 -10.13
C PRO A 71 10.92 6.93 -8.99
N ILE A 72 11.34 6.73 -7.74
CA ILE A 72 10.58 7.11 -6.54
C ILE A 72 10.15 8.59 -6.54
N LYS A 73 10.98 9.50 -7.06
CA LYS A 73 10.66 10.94 -7.15
C LYS A 73 9.47 11.26 -8.05
N GLN A 74 9.10 10.33 -8.94
CA GLN A 74 7.98 10.45 -9.87
C GLN A 74 6.81 9.52 -9.50
N SER A 75 6.88 8.85 -8.35
CA SER A 75 5.88 7.86 -7.92
C SER A 75 4.47 8.44 -7.71
N ALA A 76 4.33 9.76 -7.48
CA ALA A 76 3.02 10.43 -7.44
C ALA A 76 2.25 10.30 -8.76
N ALA A 77 2.97 10.25 -9.87
CA ALA A 77 2.44 10.20 -11.24
C ALA A 77 2.45 8.75 -11.78
N PHE A 78 2.37 7.74 -10.92
CA PHE A 78 2.47 6.35 -11.36
C PHE A 78 1.37 5.96 -12.36
N ILE A 79 0.14 6.40 -12.10
CA ILE A 79 -0.99 6.29 -13.02
C ILE A 79 -1.76 7.61 -12.97
N GLU A 80 -1.95 8.24 -14.13
CA GLU A 80 -2.60 9.54 -14.24
C GLU A 80 -4.12 9.44 -14.19
N ASP A 81 -4.71 8.48 -14.90
CA ASP A 81 -6.16 8.31 -14.85
C ASP A 81 -6.59 7.65 -13.53
N PHE A 82 -7.58 8.24 -12.86
CA PHE A 82 -8.00 7.75 -11.55
C PHE A 82 -8.77 6.43 -11.62
N ALA A 83 -9.52 6.16 -12.70
CA ALA A 83 -10.22 4.90 -12.87
C ALA A 83 -9.23 3.75 -13.16
N GLU A 84 -8.18 4.01 -13.95
CA GLU A 84 -7.06 3.10 -14.15
C GLU A 84 -6.32 2.84 -12.83
N LEU A 85 -6.05 3.90 -12.05
CA LEU A 85 -5.39 3.77 -10.74
C LEU A 85 -6.23 2.94 -9.77
N SER A 86 -7.55 3.13 -9.75
CA SER A 86 -8.49 2.35 -8.92
C SER A 86 -8.53 0.88 -9.33
N THR A 87 -8.61 0.61 -10.64
CA THR A 87 -8.61 -0.76 -11.17
C THR A 87 -7.29 -1.47 -10.86
N ALA A 88 -6.16 -0.77 -11.02
CA ALA A 88 -4.85 -1.31 -10.71
C ALA A 88 -4.66 -1.57 -9.22
N ARG A 89 -5.24 -0.73 -8.35
CA ARG A 89 -5.28 -0.95 -6.90
C ARG A 89 -6.05 -2.22 -6.53
N GLU A 90 -7.26 -2.39 -7.04
CA GLU A 90 -8.09 -3.58 -6.78
C GLU A 90 -7.35 -4.86 -7.18
N LYS A 91 -6.73 -4.83 -8.37
CA LYS A 91 -5.88 -5.93 -8.84
C LYS A 91 -4.71 -6.18 -7.89
N ALA A 92 -3.98 -5.14 -7.49
CA ALA A 92 -2.84 -5.27 -6.61
C ALA A 92 -3.23 -5.84 -5.23
N ASP A 93 -4.37 -5.44 -4.67
CA ASP A 93 -4.88 -5.99 -3.40
C ASP A 93 -5.25 -7.47 -3.52
N ALA A 94 -5.90 -7.86 -4.62
CA ALA A 94 -6.21 -9.27 -4.89
C ALA A 94 -4.93 -10.09 -5.04
N ASP A 95 -3.91 -9.56 -5.73
CA ASP A 95 -2.64 -10.23 -5.95
C ASP A 95 -1.82 -10.36 -4.65
N ILE A 96 -1.74 -9.29 -3.84
CA ILE A 96 -1.13 -9.30 -2.51
C ILE A 96 -1.82 -10.32 -1.60
N SER A 97 -3.15 -10.41 -1.64
CA SER A 97 -3.89 -11.39 -0.86
C SER A 97 -3.56 -12.83 -1.28
N ARG A 98 -3.43 -13.10 -2.59
CA ARG A 98 -3.02 -14.42 -3.10
C ARG A 98 -1.57 -14.75 -2.76
N TRP A 99 -0.67 -13.77 -2.80
CA TRP A 99 0.71 -13.96 -2.34
C TRP A 99 0.76 -14.23 -0.83
N ALA A 100 0.05 -13.45 -0.01
CA ALA A 100 0.00 -13.62 1.44
C ALA A 100 -0.52 -15.01 1.86
N ALA A 101 -1.39 -15.63 1.06
CA ALA A 101 -1.86 -17.00 1.27
C ALA A 101 -0.77 -18.07 1.05
N LYS A 102 0.27 -17.77 0.25
CA LYS A 102 1.40 -18.66 -0.04
C LYS A 102 2.60 -18.45 0.89
N VAL A 103 2.64 -17.35 1.64
CA VAL A 103 3.73 -17.08 2.58
C VAL A 103 3.66 -18.07 3.73
N ASP A 104 4.73 -18.84 3.92
CA ASP A 104 4.95 -19.76 5.03
C ASP A 104 6.15 -19.32 5.88
N ASP A 105 6.44 -20.06 6.96
CA ASP A 105 7.55 -19.74 7.85
C ASP A 105 8.92 -19.89 7.17
N GLU A 106 9.09 -20.86 6.27
CA GLU A 106 10.34 -21.05 5.52
C GLU A 106 10.63 -19.83 4.64
N TRP A 107 9.63 -19.30 3.93
CA TRP A 107 9.79 -18.07 3.16
C TRP A 107 10.13 -16.88 4.06
N LEU A 108 9.58 -16.80 5.27
CA LEU A 108 9.80 -15.71 6.21
C LEU A 108 11.19 -15.76 6.89
N ASP A 109 11.74 -16.96 7.09
CA ASP A 109 12.99 -17.21 7.82
C ASP A 109 14.27 -17.01 7.01
N ILE A 110 14.16 -16.44 5.81
CA ILE A 110 15.32 -16.07 5.00
C ILE A 110 15.49 -14.56 4.88
N ASP A 111 16.75 -14.16 4.67
CA ASP A 111 17.12 -12.80 4.34
C ASP A 111 16.83 -12.49 2.87
N LEU A 112 16.53 -11.22 2.60
CA LEU A 112 16.47 -10.67 1.26
C LEU A 112 17.62 -9.67 1.09
N THR A 113 18.40 -9.84 0.03
CA THR A 113 19.43 -8.88 -0.41
C THR A 113 18.96 -8.14 -1.66
N TRP A 114 19.07 -6.81 -1.65
CA TRP A 114 18.73 -5.98 -2.81
C TRP A 114 19.51 -4.67 -2.83
N PHE A 115 19.64 -4.06 -4.01
CA PHE A 115 20.07 -2.67 -4.12
C PHE A 115 18.91 -1.72 -3.81
N SER A 116 19.04 -0.94 -2.74
CA SER A 116 18.03 0.04 -2.35
C SER A 116 18.24 1.36 -3.10
N GLY A 117 17.30 1.69 -3.99
CA GLY A 117 17.29 2.99 -4.67
C GLY A 117 17.09 4.18 -3.72
N ALA A 118 16.50 3.97 -2.53
CA ALA A 118 16.35 5.03 -1.54
C ALA A 118 17.65 5.27 -0.75
N ALA A 119 18.35 4.20 -0.38
CA ALA A 119 19.59 4.29 0.40
C ALA A 119 20.87 4.34 -0.47
N GLN A 120 20.74 4.15 -1.79
CA GLN A 120 21.84 4.11 -2.76
C GLN A 120 22.94 3.12 -2.40
N ARG A 121 22.56 1.95 -1.87
CA ARG A 121 23.48 0.86 -1.50
C ARG A 121 22.77 -0.48 -1.45
N GLU A 122 23.56 -1.56 -1.42
CA GLU A 122 23.05 -2.88 -1.10
C GLU A 122 22.61 -2.96 0.37
N ILE A 123 21.49 -3.64 0.58
CA ILE A 123 20.91 -3.93 1.90
C ILE A 123 20.55 -5.40 1.93
N THR A 124 20.87 -6.07 3.04
CA THR A 124 20.38 -7.39 3.41
C THR A 124 19.57 -7.25 4.69
N ALA A 125 18.37 -7.82 4.72
CA ALA A 125 17.52 -7.79 5.92
C ALA A 125 16.58 -9.01 5.98
N PRO A 126 16.18 -9.44 7.19
CA PRO A 126 15.21 -10.53 7.36
C PRO A 126 13.86 -10.20 6.73
N LYS A 127 13.30 -11.12 5.95
CA LYS A 127 11.98 -10.92 5.33
C LYS A 127 10.90 -10.61 6.36
N ARG A 128 10.94 -11.23 7.56
CA ARG A 128 10.02 -10.89 8.67
C ARG A 128 9.97 -9.38 8.94
N LEU A 129 11.11 -8.67 8.97
CA LEU A 129 11.14 -7.22 9.17
C LEU A 129 10.68 -6.44 7.94
N LEU A 130 11.00 -6.94 6.74
CA LEU A 130 10.59 -6.30 5.49
C LEU A 130 9.09 -6.36 5.26
N ILE A 131 8.42 -7.43 5.71
CA ILE A 131 6.96 -7.52 5.73
C ILE A 131 6.34 -6.46 6.63
N THR A 132 6.88 -6.28 7.83
CA THR A 132 6.45 -5.19 8.72
C THR A 132 6.64 -3.84 8.05
N HIS A 133 7.81 -3.61 7.43
CA HIS A 133 8.07 -2.37 6.70
C HIS A 133 7.05 -2.14 5.58
N PHE A 134 6.76 -3.17 4.78
CA PHE A 134 5.83 -3.09 3.67
C PHE A 134 4.43 -2.62 4.11
N PHE A 135 3.82 -3.30 5.08
CA PHE A 135 2.50 -2.91 5.58
C PHE A 135 2.51 -1.61 6.40
N ASN A 136 3.61 -1.31 7.10
CA ASN A 136 3.76 -0.04 7.83
C ASN A 136 3.87 1.16 6.88
N HIS A 137 4.60 1.01 5.77
CA HIS A 137 4.69 2.02 4.71
C HIS A 137 3.30 2.32 4.11
N GLN A 138 2.54 1.27 3.78
CA GLN A 138 1.16 1.43 3.31
C GLN A 138 0.29 2.13 4.36
N THR A 139 0.37 1.73 5.63
CA THR A 139 -0.40 2.34 6.72
C THR A 139 -0.07 3.82 6.91
N HIS A 140 1.22 4.18 6.88
CA HIS A 140 1.66 5.57 7.00
C HIS A 140 1.07 6.47 5.91
N HIS A 141 1.23 6.10 4.64
CA HIS A 141 0.72 6.93 3.53
C HIS A 141 -0.80 6.89 3.41
N ARG A 142 -1.46 5.79 3.77
CA ARG A 142 -2.93 5.76 3.88
C ARG A 142 -3.43 6.66 5.00
N GLY A 143 -2.70 6.80 6.10
CA GLY A 143 -3.01 7.78 7.13
C GLY A 143 -3.00 9.22 6.59
N GLN A 144 -2.05 9.55 5.71
CA GLN A 144 -2.03 10.84 5.01
C GLN A 144 -3.25 11.00 4.08
N ALA A 145 -3.54 10.00 3.24
CA ALA A 145 -4.69 10.01 2.35
C ALA A 145 -6.03 10.12 3.11
N HIS A 146 -6.17 9.36 4.20
CA HIS A 146 -7.32 9.38 5.11
C HIS A 146 -7.55 10.79 5.67
N ALA A 147 -6.51 11.43 6.20
CA ALA A 147 -6.61 12.78 6.75
C ALA A 147 -7.04 13.80 5.68
N MET A 148 -6.49 13.72 4.47
CA MET A 148 -6.87 14.60 3.35
C MET A 148 -8.32 14.37 2.90
N LEU A 149 -8.76 13.11 2.80
CA LEU A 149 -10.14 12.75 2.47
C LEU A 149 -11.12 13.26 3.54
N THR A 150 -10.76 13.12 4.82
CA THR A 150 -11.54 13.65 5.94
C THR A 150 -11.67 15.18 5.84
N ALA A 151 -10.56 15.88 5.56
CA ALA A 151 -10.57 17.33 5.37
C ALA A 151 -11.42 17.77 4.16
N ALA A 152 -11.54 16.93 3.13
CA ALA A 152 -12.43 17.11 1.99
C ALA A 152 -13.89 16.67 2.27
N GLY A 153 -14.25 16.44 3.53
CA GLY A 153 -15.61 16.06 3.94
C GLY A 153 -16.00 14.62 3.57
N GLN A 154 -15.04 13.77 3.23
CA GLN A 154 -15.31 12.37 2.88
C GLN A 154 -15.16 11.45 4.08
N ASP A 155 -16.14 10.56 4.25
CA ASP A 155 -16.07 9.48 5.23
C ASP A 155 -15.40 8.23 4.63
N THR A 156 -14.47 7.65 5.38
CA THR A 156 -13.78 6.40 5.03
C THR A 156 -14.06 5.26 6.01
N GLY A 157 -14.88 5.50 7.04
CA GLY A 157 -15.19 4.54 8.10
C GLY A 157 -14.04 4.28 9.08
N ASP A 158 -14.24 3.29 9.95
CA ASP A 158 -13.25 2.92 10.96
C ASP A 158 -11.93 2.43 10.35
N THR A 159 -10.83 2.74 11.04
CA THR A 159 -9.48 2.32 10.65
C THR A 159 -8.86 1.29 11.59
N ASP A 160 -9.47 1.07 12.76
CA ASP A 160 -8.94 0.14 13.75
C ASP A 160 -9.01 -1.31 13.23
N LEU A 161 -7.87 -2.00 13.31
CA LEU A 161 -7.66 -3.30 12.68
C LEU A 161 -8.76 -4.34 13.02
N PHE A 162 -9.21 -4.38 14.28
CA PHE A 162 -10.23 -5.33 14.74
C PHE A 162 -11.65 -5.02 14.22
N LEU A 163 -11.93 -3.76 13.88
CA LEU A 163 -13.20 -3.35 13.25
C LEU A 163 -13.18 -3.61 11.74
N VAL A 164 -12.00 -3.53 11.13
CA VAL A 164 -11.80 -3.71 9.68
C VAL A 164 -11.65 -5.18 9.30
N VAL A 165 -11.04 -6.01 10.16
CA VAL A 165 -10.84 -7.45 9.96
C VAL A 165 -11.53 -8.21 11.09
N PRO A 166 -12.86 -8.46 11.00
CA PRO A 166 -13.64 -9.04 12.10
C PRO A 166 -13.18 -10.43 12.52
N GLN A 167 -12.49 -11.18 11.64
CA GLN A 167 -11.93 -12.49 11.94
C GLN A 167 -10.88 -12.47 13.06
N MET A 168 -10.41 -11.29 13.48
CA MET A 168 -9.51 -11.14 14.62
C MET A 168 -10.16 -11.30 15.99
N ILE A 169 -11.48 -11.12 16.07
CA ILE A 169 -12.25 -11.15 17.32
C ILE A 169 -13.34 -12.23 17.31
N ALA A 170 -13.30 -13.11 16.30
CA ALA A 170 -14.21 -14.23 16.12
C ALA A 170 -13.69 -15.52 16.75
#